data_AF-A0A2E7MCH2-F1
#
_entry.id   AF-A0A2E7MCH2-F1
#
_cell.length_a   1.000
_cell.length_b   1.000
_cell.length_c   1.000
_cell.angle_alpha   90.00
_cell.angle_beta   90.00
_cell.angle_gamma   90.00
#
_symmetry.space_group_name_H-M   'P 1'
#
loop_
_entity.id
_entity.type
_entity.pdbx_description
1 polymer ?
#
loop_
_entity_poly.entity_id
_entity_poly.type
_entity_poly.pdbx_seq_one_letter_code
_entity_poly.pdbx_strand_id
1 'polypeptide(L)'
;LPVRVPASPELSARGAAIVAAAASIYGSVDEASDAMLSDGQLVLPRPAATATYSRIYQDVYLPGLDELQGLARSLARSLGRRLG
;
A
#
# COMPACT_ATOMS: atom_id res chain seq x y z
N LEU A 1 -3.61 12.42 -1.45
CA LEU A 1 -2.26 12.76 -0.95
C LEU A 1 -1.28 12.69 -2.11
N PRO A 2 -0.20 13.49 -2.13
CA PRO A 2 0.92 13.29 -3.04
C PRO A 2 1.49 11.87 -2.92
N VAL A 3 1.93 11.30 -4.04
CA VAL A 3 2.54 9.97 -4.08
C VAL A 3 3.91 10.08 -4.74
N ARG A 4 4.95 9.54 -4.11
CA ARG A 4 6.27 9.39 -4.74
C ARG A 4 6.35 8.01 -5.38
N VAL A 5 6.58 7.98 -6.68
CA VAL A 5 6.81 6.77 -7.46
C VAL A 5 8.32 6.54 -7.52
N PRO A 6 8.83 5.43 -6.99
CA PRO A 6 10.26 5.17 -7.00
C PRO A 6 10.77 5.00 -8.43
N ALA A 7 12.04 5.41 -8.66
CA ALA A 7 12.68 5.31 -9.97
C ALA A 7 12.92 3.87 -10.42
N SER A 8 12.92 2.90 -9.49
CA SER A 8 13.07 1.48 -9.80
C SER A 8 12.12 0.63 -8.92
N PRO A 9 11.59 -0.48 -9.45
CA PRO A 9 10.66 -1.35 -8.73
C PRO A 9 11.36 -2.26 -7.69
N GLU A 10 12.69 -2.37 -7.69
CA GLU A 10 13.48 -3.24 -6.81
C GLU A 10 13.63 -2.71 -5.36
N LEU A 11 12.53 -2.22 -4.77
CA LEU A 11 12.53 -1.57 -3.46
C LEU A 11 12.94 -2.50 -2.33
N SER A 12 12.53 -3.76 -2.34
CA SER A 12 12.84 -4.71 -1.27
C SER A 12 14.34 -4.99 -1.19
N ALA A 13 15.00 -5.20 -2.33
CA ALA A 13 16.44 -5.41 -2.39
C ALA A 13 17.21 -4.14 -1.97
N ARG A 14 16.75 -2.97 -2.42
CA ARG A 14 17.33 -1.69 -2.01
C ARG A 14 17.18 -1.45 -0.52
N GLY A 15 16.04 -1.78 0.08
CA GLY A 15 15.82 -1.70 1.53
C GLY A 15 16.79 -2.59 2.31
N ALA A 16 17.02 -3.83 1.86
CA ALA A 16 18.00 -4.71 2.48
C ALA A 16 19.43 -4.14 2.38
N ALA A 17 19.78 -3.56 1.23
CA ALA A 17 21.08 -2.92 1.04
C ALA A 17 21.27 -1.69 1.96
N ILE A 18 20.24 -0.87 2.13
CA ILE A 18 20.25 0.28 3.06
C ILE A 18 20.49 -0.19 4.49
N VAL A 19 19.76 -1.22 4.94
CA VAL A 19 19.94 -1.77 6.30
C VAL A 19 21.34 -2.33 6.50
N ALA A 20 21.88 -3.04 5.50
CA ALA A 20 23.25 -3.55 5.56
C ALA A 20 24.29 -2.42 5.59
N ALA A 21 24.09 -1.37 4.78
CA ALA A 21 24.99 -0.22 4.72
C ALA A 21 24.95 0.63 6.01
N ALA A 22 23.79 0.75 6.66
CA ALA A 22 23.66 1.41 7.96
C ALA A 22 24.42 0.68 9.09
N ALA A 23 24.70 -0.61 8.94
CA ALA A 23 25.46 -1.38 9.92
C ALA A 23 26.97 -1.45 9.62
N SER A 24 27.41 -0.97 8.45
CA SER A 24 28.79 -1.18 7.97
C SER A 24 29.49 0.05 7.40
N ILE A 25 28.75 0.99 6.82
CA ILE A 25 29.28 2.14 6.07
C ILE A 25 28.78 3.46 6.67
N TYR A 26 27.49 3.54 6.98
CA TYR A 26 26.85 4.74 7.54
C TYR A 26 26.61 4.60 9.04
N GLY A 27 26.43 5.71 9.74
CA GLY A 27 26.18 5.75 11.18
C GLY A 27 24.71 5.52 11.56
N SER A 28 23.79 5.56 10.60
CA SER A 28 22.36 5.30 10.83
C SER A 28 21.64 4.85 9.56
N VAL A 29 20.42 4.33 9.73
CA VAL A 29 19.51 4.01 8.62
C VAL A 29 19.08 5.26 7.87
N ASP A 30 18.88 6.38 8.57
CA ASP A 30 18.51 7.65 7.94
C ASP A 30 19.63 8.16 7.03
N GLU A 31 20.87 8.14 7.52
CA GLU A 31 22.04 8.54 6.73
C GLU A 31 22.24 7.63 5.50
N ALA A 32 22.11 6.31 5.69
CA ALA A 32 22.16 5.36 4.58
C ALA A 32 21.02 5.58 3.58
N SER A 33 19.81 5.91 4.05
CA SER A 33 18.65 6.17 3.22
C SER A 33 18.82 7.44 2.39
N ASP A 34 19.28 8.52 3.00
CA ASP A 34 19.53 9.80 2.31
C ASP A 34 20.60 9.65 1.23
N ALA A 35 21.64 8.85 1.48
CA ALA A 35 22.71 8.61 0.53
C ALA A 35 22.31 7.67 -0.62
N MET A 36 21.40 6.72 -0.38
CA MET A 36 21.11 5.61 -1.31
C MET A 36 19.74 5.69 -1.99
N LEU A 37 18.82 6.50 -1.48
CA LEU A 37 17.53 6.74 -2.13
C LEU A 37 17.69 7.81 -3.20
N SER A 38 17.26 7.46 -4.41
CA SER A 38 17.12 8.40 -5.51
C SER A 38 15.73 9.05 -5.47
N ASP A 39 15.65 10.35 -5.75
CA ASP A 39 14.37 11.05 -5.85
C ASP A 39 13.47 10.41 -6.93
N GLY A 40 12.35 9.85 -6.48
CA GLY A 40 11.30 9.32 -7.33
C GLY A 40 10.39 10.42 -7.90
N GLN A 41 9.64 10.10 -8.96
CA GLN A 41 8.66 11.03 -9.53
C GLN A 41 7.57 11.35 -8.49
N LEU A 42 7.37 12.63 -8.20
CA LEU A 42 6.25 13.08 -7.36
C LEU A 42 4.99 13.25 -8.22
N VAL A 43 3.94 12.51 -7.89
CA VAL A 43 2.62 12.61 -8.52
C VAL A 43 1.67 13.32 -7.55
N LEU A 44 1.18 14.49 -7.97
CA LEU A 44 0.22 15.27 -7.19
C LEU A 44 -1.23 14.86 -7.52
N PRO A 45 -2.15 14.92 -6.54
CA PRO A 45 -3.56 14.69 -6.79
C PRO A 45 -4.12 15.68 -7.83
N ARG A 46 -4.87 15.16 -8.80
CA ARG A 46 -5.65 15.96 -9.74
C ARG A 46 -7.05 16.17 -9.14
N PRO A 47 -7.49 17.41 -8.82
CA PRO A 47 -8.72 17.63 -8.06
C PRO A 47 -9.96 16.95 -8.64
N ALA A 48 -10.14 17.03 -9.96
CA ALA A 48 -11.27 16.40 -10.64
C ALA A 48 -11.25 14.87 -10.51
N ALA A 49 -10.08 14.24 -10.70
CA ALA A 49 -9.94 12.79 -10.53
C ALA A 49 -10.15 12.38 -9.07
N THR A 50 -9.61 13.15 -8.12
CA THR A 50 -9.80 12.91 -6.69
C THR A 50 -11.28 12.89 -6.31
N ALA A 51 -12.07 13.88 -6.76
CA ALA A 51 -13.51 13.91 -6.50
C ALA A 51 -14.23 12.67 -7.04
N THR A 52 -13.91 12.27 -8.28
CA THR A 52 -14.48 11.06 -8.90
C THR A 52 -14.12 9.80 -8.11
N TYR A 53 -12.85 9.60 -7.76
CA TYR A 53 -12.43 8.42 -7.02
C TYR A 53 -12.96 8.40 -5.58
N SER A 54 -13.10 9.56 -4.92
CA SER A 54 -13.75 9.65 -3.61
C SER A 54 -15.20 9.17 -3.69
N ARG A 55 -15.94 9.59 -4.72
CA ARG A 55 -17.30 9.12 -4.94
C ARG A 55 -17.36 7.62 -5.19
N ILE A 56 -16.53 7.09 -6.09
CA ILE A 56 -16.47 5.65 -6.38
C ILE A 56 -16.14 4.85 -5.10
N TYR A 57 -15.18 5.33 -4.31
CA TYR A 57 -14.79 4.67 -3.07
C TYR A 57 -15.95 4.60 -2.07
N GLN A 58 -16.66 5.71 -1.88
CA GLN A 58 -17.76 5.82 -0.92
C GLN A 58 -19.03 5.11 -1.37
N ASP A 59 -19.43 5.31 -2.62
CA ASP A 59 -20.75 4.88 -3.11
C ASP A 59 -20.73 3.44 -3.64
N VAL A 60 -19.56 2.92 -4.02
CA VAL A 60 -19.45 1.61 -4.70
C VAL A 60 -18.54 0.66 -3.94
N TYR A 61 -17.29 1.05 -3.68
CA TYR A 61 -16.30 0.15 -3.09
C TYR A 61 -16.68 -0.27 -1.66
N LEU A 62 -16.95 0.70 -0.77
CA LEU A 62 -17.27 0.41 0.63
C LEU A 62 -18.57 -0.42 0.79
N PRO A 63 -19.70 -0.09 0.13
CA PRO A 63 -20.91 -0.90 0.22
C PRO A 63 -20.71 -2.31 -0.35
N GLY A 64 -20.04 -2.42 -1.50
CA GLY A 64 -19.74 -3.73 -2.09
C GLY A 64 -18.85 -4.60 -1.19
N LEU A 65 -17.87 -3.99 -0.51
CA LEU A 65 -17.04 -4.69 0.46
C LEU A 65 -17.85 -5.21 1.64
N ASP A 66 -18.77 -4.42 2.20
CA ASP A 66 -19.62 -4.86 3.30
C ASP A 66 -20.56 -6.00 2.89
N GLU A 67 -21.16 -5.92 1.69
CA GLU A 67 -22.00 -6.99 1.14
C GLU A 67 -21.21 -8.29 0.99
N LEU A 68 -20.02 -8.23 0.40
CA LEU A 68 -19.15 -9.40 0.22
C LEU A 68 -18.73 -10.00 1.57
N GLN A 69 -18.43 -9.17 2.58
CA GLN A 69 -18.15 -9.65 3.93
C GLN A 69 -19.38 -10.30 4.58
N GLY A 70 -20.57 -9.74 4.37
CA GLY A 70 -21.84 -10.32 4.79
C GLY A 70 -22.07 -11.72 4.19
N LEU A 71 -21.83 -11.84 2.88
CA LEU A 71 -21.92 -13.12 2.16
C LEU A 71 -20.90 -14.13 2.69
N ALA A 72 -19.64 -13.74 2.83
CA ALA A 72 -18.58 -14.61 3.35
C ALA A 72 -18.92 -15.16 4.75
N ARG A 73 -19.43 -14.30 5.64
CA ARG A 73 -19.91 -14.71 6.98
C ARG A 73 -21.07 -15.70 6.89
N SER A 74 -22.01 -15.48 5.98
CA SER A 74 -23.15 -16.38 5.80
C SER A 74 -22.76 -17.74 5.24
N LEU A 75 -21.84 -17.77 4.27
CA LEU A 75 -21.27 -19.01 3.72
C LEU A 75 -20.49 -19.79 4.78
N ALA A 76 -19.67 -19.13 5.58
CA ALA A 76 -18.94 -19.77 6.67
C ALA A 76 -19.88 -20.43 7.68
N ARG A 77 -20.99 -19.76 8.05
CA ARG A 77 -22.01 -20.31 8.95
C ARG A 77 -22.76 -21.49 8.34
N SER A 78 -23.13 -21.43 7.06
CA SER A 78 -23.91 -22.50 6.42
C SER A 78 -23.07 -23.76 6.18
N LEU A 79 -21.79 -23.60 5.85
CA LEU A 79 -20.84 -24.70 5.73
C LEU A 79 -20.51 -25.32 7.09
N GLY A 80 -20.35 -24.49 8.13
CA GLY A 80 -20.15 -24.97 9.50
C GLY A 80 -21.33 -25.79 10.05
N ARG A 81 -22.58 -25.43 9.70
CA ARG A 81 -23.79 -26.17 10.12
C ARG A 81 -24.07 -27.47 9.35
N ARG A 82 -23.39 -27.71 8.22
CA ARG A 82 -23.56 -28.94 7.42
C ARG A 82 -22.57 -30.04 7.79
N LEU A 83 -21.56 -29.73 8.59
CA LEU A 83 -20.46 -30.64 8.95
C LEU A 83 -20.44 -31.01 10.45
N GLY A 84 -21.42 -30.56 11.24
CA GLY A 84 -21.63 -30.95 12.64
C GLY A 84 -23.03 -31.48 12.83
#